data_AF-A0A7J7YUY3-F1
#
_entry.id   AF-A0A7J7YUY3-F1
#
_cell.length_a   1.000
_cell.length_b   1.000
_cell.length_c   1.000
_cell.angle_alpha   90.00
_cell.angle_beta   90.00
_cell.angle_gamma   90.00
#
_symmetry.space_group_name_H-M   'P 1'
#
loop_
_entity.id
_entity.type
_entity.pdbx_description
1 polymer ?
#
loop_
_entity_poly.entity_id
_entity_poly.type
_entity_poly.pdbx_seq_one_letter_code
_entity_poly.pdbx_strand_id
1 'polypeptide(L)'
;MIASYLPKYGAVLTLFVLSVGALDTFIAAVYEHAVILPNRTETPVPKEEALLLMNKNIDVLEKAVKLAARQGAHIIVTPEDGIYGWVFTRETIYPYLEDIPHPEVNWIPCKDPQSNY
;
A
#
# COMPACT_ATOMS: atom_id res chain seq x y z
N MET A 1 34.44 1.05 68.90
CA MET A 1 33.58 0.39 67.88
C MET A 1 32.90 1.47 67.08
N ILE A 2 33.32 1.68 65.83
CA ILE A 2 32.65 2.62 64.92
C ILE A 2 31.66 1.79 64.12
N ALA A 3 30.37 2.01 64.35
CA ALA A 3 29.31 1.35 63.59
C ALA A 3 29.21 2.06 62.22
N SER A 4 29.67 1.39 61.17
CA SER A 4 29.48 1.83 59.78
C SER A 4 28.03 1.60 59.37
N TYR A 5 27.31 2.71 59.13
CA TYR A 5 25.93 2.69 58.64
C TYR A 5 25.95 2.78 57.10
N LEU A 6 25.66 1.67 56.43
CA LEU A 6 25.46 1.65 54.97
C LEU A 6 23.97 1.88 54.68
N PRO A 7 23.59 2.93 53.94
CA PRO A 7 22.20 3.13 53.54
C PRO A 7 21.82 2.10 52.49
N LYS A 8 20.76 1.32 52.76
CA LYS A 8 20.17 0.38 51.81
C LYS A 8 19.45 1.14 50.69
N TYR A 9 20.18 1.58 49.69
CA TYR A 9 19.58 2.06 48.43
C TYR A 9 19.08 0.84 47.65
N GLY A 10 17.77 0.57 47.73
CA GLY A 10 17.12 -0.43 46.89
C GLY A 10 17.04 0.07 45.45
N ALA A 11 17.71 -0.60 44.52
CA ALA A 11 17.53 -0.35 43.10
C ALA A 11 16.21 -1.01 42.65
N VAL A 12 15.23 -0.21 42.24
CA VAL A 12 14.01 -0.69 41.59
C VAL A 12 14.27 -0.76 40.10
N LEU A 13 14.52 -1.97 39.59
CA LEU A 13 14.66 -2.23 38.17
C LEU A 13 13.26 -2.54 37.60
N THR A 14 12.65 -1.57 36.92
CA THR A 14 11.39 -1.78 36.17
C THR A 14 11.70 -2.43 34.83
N LEU A 15 11.46 -3.75 34.73
CA LEU A 15 11.48 -4.46 33.45
C LEU A 15 10.25 -4.04 32.64
N PHE A 16 10.43 -3.19 31.63
CA PHE A 16 9.45 -3.03 30.57
C PHE A 16 9.53 -4.23 29.64
N VAL A 17 8.59 -5.16 29.79
CA VAL A 17 8.39 -6.23 28.80
C VAL A 17 7.65 -5.60 27.62
N LEU A 18 8.36 -5.39 26.51
CA LEU A 18 7.74 -5.06 25.23
C LEU A 18 6.98 -6.30 24.76
N SER A 19 5.66 -6.33 24.96
CA SER A 19 4.82 -7.38 24.40
C SER A 19 4.78 -7.21 22.88
N VAL A 20 5.61 -7.98 22.17
CA VAL A 20 5.43 -8.21 20.74
C VAL A 20 4.29 -9.22 20.60
N GLY A 21 3.08 -8.72 20.36
CA GLY A 21 1.89 -9.55 20.14
C GLY A 21 1.38 -9.39 18.71
N ALA A 22 1.03 -10.51 18.06
CA ALA A 22 0.18 -10.47 16.88
C ALA A 22 -1.25 -10.09 17.29
N LEU A 23 -1.98 -9.39 16.43
CA LEU A 23 -3.40 -9.14 16.66
C LEU A 23 -4.19 -10.43 16.36
N ASP A 24 -5.12 -10.78 17.25
CA ASP A 24 -5.99 -11.95 17.08
C ASP A 24 -7.05 -11.76 15.98
N THR A 25 -7.37 -10.50 15.64
CA THR A 25 -8.37 -10.14 14.62
C THR A 25 -7.91 -8.90 13.83
N PHE A 26 -8.45 -8.73 12.62
CA PHE A 26 -8.26 -7.53 11.82
C PHE A 26 -9.54 -7.19 11.05
N ILE A 27 -9.65 -5.93 10.61
CA ILE A 27 -10.77 -5.46 9.79
C ILE A 27 -10.31 -5.46 8.33
N ALA A 28 -11.04 -6.14 7.46
CA ALA A 28 -10.84 -6.12 6.01
C ALA A 28 -11.87 -5.21 5.34
N ALA A 29 -11.51 -4.61 4.20
CA ALA A 29 -12.41 -3.89 3.32
C ALA A 29 -12.30 -4.40 1.88
N VAL A 30 -13.39 -4.29 1.14
CA VAL A 30 -13.43 -4.54 -0.31
C VAL A 30 -14.17 -3.39 -0.98
N TYR A 31 -13.76 -3.02 -2.18
CA TYR A 31 -14.43 -1.99 -2.96
C TYR A 31 -14.85 -2.53 -4.33
N GLU A 32 -16.15 -2.55 -4.60
CA GLU A 32 -16.67 -2.78 -5.94
C GLU A 32 -16.54 -1.49 -6.75
N HIS A 33 -15.77 -1.54 -7.84
CA HIS A 33 -15.43 -0.35 -8.62
C HIS A 33 -16.19 -0.30 -9.94
N ALA A 34 -16.88 0.81 -10.19
CA ALA A 34 -17.42 1.14 -11.49
C ALA A 34 -16.30 1.71 -12.38
N VAL A 35 -15.55 0.81 -13.02
CA VAL A 35 -14.33 1.14 -13.77
C VAL A 35 -14.60 2.16 -14.88
N ILE A 36 -13.78 3.22 -14.94
CA ILE A 36 -13.74 4.14 -16.06
C ILE A 36 -12.95 3.45 -17.19
N LEU A 37 -13.67 2.95 -18.18
CA LEU A 37 -13.07 2.21 -19.29
C LEU A 37 -12.39 3.13 -20.32
N PRO A 38 -11.34 2.65 -21.00
CA PRO A 38 -10.78 3.35 -22.15
C PRO A 38 -11.79 3.39 -23.30
N ASN A 39 -11.64 4.38 -24.18
CA ASN A 39 -12.29 4.31 -25.48
C ASN A 39 -11.71 3.15 -26.28
N ARG A 40 -12.54 2.47 -27.07
CA ARG A 40 -12.06 1.44 -27.98
C ARG A 40 -11.23 2.08 -29.08
N THR A 41 -9.97 1.69 -29.18
CA THR A 41 -9.05 2.09 -30.24
C THR A 41 -8.45 0.85 -30.91
N GLU A 42 -8.22 0.92 -32.22
CA GLU A 42 -7.55 -0.15 -32.97
C GLU A 42 -6.02 -0.03 -32.87
N THR A 43 -5.51 1.14 -32.50
CA THR A 43 -4.09 1.43 -32.33
C THR A 43 -3.76 1.74 -30.87
N PRO A 44 -2.51 1.48 -30.43
CA PRO A 44 -2.06 1.86 -29.10
C PRO A 44 -2.16 3.37 -28.89
N VAL A 45 -2.63 3.78 -27.71
CA VAL A 45 -2.62 5.18 -27.28
C VAL A 45 -1.21 5.61 -26.84
N PRO A 46 -0.90 6.92 -26.82
CA PRO A 46 0.30 7.42 -26.15
C PRO A 46 0.34 7.02 -24.67
N LYS A 47 1.54 6.82 -24.13
CA LYS A 47 1.71 6.43 -22.71
C LYS A 47 1.10 7.46 -21.75
N GLU A 48 1.17 8.74 -22.09
CA GLU A 48 0.61 9.84 -21.30
C GLU A 48 -0.93 9.75 -21.22
N GLU A 49 -1.59 9.30 -22.29
CA GLU A 49 -3.03 9.10 -22.32
C GLU A 49 -3.45 7.87 -21.49
N ALA A 50 -2.69 6.78 -21.59
CA ALA A 50 -2.87 5.60 -20.74
C ALA A 50 -2.74 5.97 -19.25
N LEU A 51 -1.67 6.68 -18.87
CA LEU A 51 -1.46 7.18 -17.51
C LEU A 51 -2.60 8.10 -17.05
N LEU A 52 -3.11 8.98 -17.91
CA LEU A 52 -4.23 9.85 -17.57
C LEU A 52 -5.49 9.05 -17.23
N LEU A 53 -5.81 8.00 -18.00
CA LEU A 53 -6.94 7.13 -17.71
C LEU A 53 -6.75 6.38 -16.39
N MET A 54 -5.58 5.77 -16.19
CA MET A 54 -5.26 5.02 -14.97
C MET A 54 -5.37 5.90 -13.72
N ASN A 55 -4.86 7.14 -13.79
CA ASN A 55 -4.97 8.10 -12.69
C ASN A 55 -6.42 8.47 -12.36
N LYS A 56 -7.32 8.56 -13.36
CA LYS A 56 -8.75 8.80 -13.08
C LYS A 56 -9.40 7.66 -12.30
N ASN A 57 -9.03 6.41 -12.58
CA ASN A 57 -9.50 5.27 -11.81
C ASN A 57 -8.88 5.28 -10.40
N ILE A 58 -7.58 5.57 -10.30
CA ILE A 58 -6.88 5.70 -9.00
C ILE A 58 -7.51 6.80 -8.14
N ASP A 59 -7.95 7.93 -8.70
CA ASP A 59 -8.64 9.01 -7.95
C ASP A 59 -9.94 8.53 -7.28
N VAL A 60 -10.63 7.55 -7.87
CA VAL A 60 -11.82 6.92 -7.27
C VAL A 60 -11.41 5.93 -6.19
N LEU A 61 -10.44 5.06 -6.48
CA LEU A 61 -9.92 4.07 -5.54
C LEU A 61 -9.30 4.73 -4.30
N GLU A 62 -8.61 5.86 -4.45
CA GLU A 62 -8.02 6.63 -3.36
C GLU A 62 -9.06 7.05 -2.32
N LYS A 63 -10.27 7.42 -2.77
CA LYS A 63 -11.39 7.76 -1.87
C LYS A 63 -11.84 6.54 -1.08
N ALA A 64 -11.93 5.37 -1.71
CA ALA A 64 -12.28 4.11 -1.05
C ALA A 64 -11.21 3.70 -0.03
N VAL A 65 -9.92 3.77 -0.40
CA VAL A 65 -8.78 3.48 0.48
C VAL A 65 -8.77 4.42 1.69
N LYS A 66 -8.92 5.73 1.48
CA LYS A 66 -8.99 6.73 2.56
C LYS A 66 -10.18 6.49 3.49
N LEU A 67 -11.34 6.11 2.94
CA LEU A 67 -12.53 5.81 3.76
C LEU A 67 -12.33 4.53 4.59
N ALA A 68 -11.82 3.46 3.99
CA ALA A 68 -11.54 2.21 4.69
C ALA A 68 -10.53 2.41 5.82
N ALA A 69 -9.45 3.18 5.57
CA ALA A 69 -8.47 3.53 6.59
C ALA A 69 -9.11 4.31 7.76
N ARG A 70 -9.99 5.28 7.49
CA ARG A 70 -10.74 6.02 8.53
C ARG A 70 -11.67 5.11 9.35
N GLN A 71 -12.13 4.00 8.78
CA GLN A 71 -12.96 3.00 9.46
C GLN A 71 -12.13 1.92 10.18
N GLY A 72 -10.79 2.02 10.19
CA GLY A 72 -9.91 1.08 10.87
C GLY A 72 -9.64 -0.22 10.09
N ALA A 73 -9.89 -0.23 8.77
CA ALA A 73 -9.48 -1.35 7.93
C ALA A 73 -7.95 -1.49 7.93
N HIS A 74 -7.48 -2.71 8.14
CA HIS A 74 -6.06 -3.08 8.13
C HIS A 74 -5.59 -3.43 6.71
N ILE A 75 -6.54 -3.86 5.86
CA ILE A 75 -6.33 -4.19 4.45
C ILE A 75 -7.58 -3.82 3.65
N ILE A 76 -7.40 -3.36 2.42
CA ILE A 76 -8.46 -3.17 1.44
C ILE A 76 -8.07 -3.86 0.13
N VAL A 77 -9.03 -4.52 -0.51
CA VAL A 77 -8.85 -5.14 -1.84
C VAL A 77 -9.65 -4.36 -2.88
N THR A 78 -9.02 -4.09 -4.02
CA THR A 78 -9.61 -3.49 -5.22
C THR A 78 -9.73 -4.55 -6.32
N PRO A 79 -10.66 -4.40 -7.29
CA PRO A 79 -10.94 -5.46 -8.26
C PRO A 79 -9.83 -5.59 -9.31
N GLU A 80 -9.81 -6.75 -9.97
CA GLU A 80 -9.08 -6.99 -11.21
C GLU A 80 -9.46 -5.96 -12.27
N ASP A 81 -8.50 -5.58 -13.12
CA ASP A 81 -8.67 -4.60 -14.19
C ASP A 81 -9.22 -3.23 -13.74
N GLY A 82 -9.23 -2.93 -12.43
CA GLY A 82 -9.86 -1.74 -11.86
C GLY A 82 -9.21 -0.41 -12.24
N ILE A 83 -8.02 -0.44 -12.86
CA ILE A 83 -7.25 0.75 -13.22
C ILE A 83 -7.31 1.03 -14.72
N TYR A 84 -7.44 0.00 -15.57
CA TYR A 84 -7.33 0.12 -17.03
C TYR A 84 -8.43 -0.63 -17.84
N GLY A 85 -9.24 -1.49 -17.22
CA GLY A 85 -10.30 -2.25 -17.89
C GLY A 85 -9.83 -3.51 -18.62
N TRP A 86 -10.69 -4.12 -19.44
CA TRP A 86 -10.48 -5.48 -19.98
C TRP A 86 -10.56 -5.58 -21.52
N VAL A 87 -10.49 -4.45 -22.24
CA VAL A 87 -10.70 -4.43 -23.70
C VAL A 87 -9.40 -4.08 -24.41
N PHE A 88 -8.54 -5.09 -24.62
CA PHE A 88 -7.23 -4.88 -25.25
C PHE A 88 -6.76 -6.04 -26.15
N THR A 89 -5.93 -5.71 -27.14
CA THR A 89 -4.95 -6.60 -27.76
C THR A 89 -3.58 -6.47 -27.06
N ARG A 90 -2.60 -7.27 -27.49
CA ARG A 90 -1.22 -7.19 -26.97
C ARG A 90 -0.58 -5.83 -27.24
N GLU A 91 -0.90 -5.21 -28.37
CA GLU A 91 -0.36 -3.91 -28.78
C GLU A 91 -1.05 -2.79 -28.01
N THR A 92 -2.38 -2.84 -27.89
CA THR A 92 -3.14 -1.74 -27.27
C THR A 92 -2.98 -1.71 -25.75
N ILE A 93 -2.67 -2.83 -25.09
CA ILE A 93 -2.40 -2.85 -23.64
C ILE A 93 -1.01 -2.32 -23.28
N TYR A 94 -0.05 -2.38 -24.20
CA TYR A 94 1.36 -2.08 -23.92
C TYR A 94 1.61 -0.71 -23.25
N PRO A 95 0.93 0.39 -23.63
CA PRO A 95 1.09 1.70 -22.98
C PRO A 95 0.66 1.75 -21.50
N TYR A 96 -0.11 0.78 -21.03
CA TYR A 96 -0.62 0.68 -19.65
C TYR A 96 0.29 -0.11 -18.71
N LEU A 97 1.34 -0.74 -19.23
CA LEU A 97 2.18 -1.66 -18.47
C LEU A 97 3.40 -0.97 -17.86
N GLU A 98 3.87 -1.53 -16.76
CA GLU A 98 5.13 -1.18 -16.09
C GLU A 98 5.95 -2.46 -15.85
N ASP A 99 7.27 -2.29 -15.72
CA ASP A 99 8.14 -3.35 -15.24
C ASP A 99 8.10 -3.34 -13.69
N ILE A 100 7.55 -4.40 -13.09
CA ILE A 100 7.35 -4.51 -11.65
C ILE A 100 8.38 -5.49 -11.10
N PRO A 101 9.36 -5.04 -10.27
CA PRO A 101 10.42 -5.90 -9.77
C PRO A 101 9.91 -6.95 -8.79
N HIS A 102 10.68 -8.02 -8.62
CA HIS A 102 10.42 -9.01 -7.57
C HIS A 102 10.52 -8.33 -6.18
N PRO A 103 9.62 -8.63 -5.21
CA PRO A 103 9.60 -7.95 -3.90
C PRO A 103 10.90 -8.02 -3.08
N GLU A 104 11.80 -8.95 -3.40
CA GLU A 104 13.12 -9.08 -2.76
C GLU A 104 14.01 -7.84 -2.88
N VAL A 105 13.75 -6.95 -3.85
CA VAL A 105 14.46 -5.66 -3.94
C VAL A 105 14.20 -4.73 -2.74
N ASN A 106 13.15 -5.01 -1.94
CA ASN A 106 12.81 -4.24 -0.73
C ASN A 106 12.69 -2.72 -0.97
N TRP A 107 11.97 -2.36 -2.02
CA TRP A 107 11.80 -0.99 -2.48
C TRP A 107 10.50 -0.37 -1.99
N ILE A 108 10.53 0.91 -1.59
CA ILE A 108 9.35 1.71 -1.26
C ILE A 108 9.22 2.83 -2.32
N PRO A 109 8.38 2.66 -3.36
CA PRO A 109 8.27 3.62 -4.46
C PRO A 109 7.98 5.06 -4.02
N CYS A 110 7.18 5.24 -2.97
CA CYS A 110 6.85 6.57 -2.45
C CYS A 110 8.03 7.30 -1.80
N LYS A 111 9.05 6.58 -1.30
CA LYS A 111 10.23 7.17 -0.65
C LYS A 111 11.40 7.33 -1.61
N ASP A 112 11.54 6.43 -2.57
CA ASP A 112 12.61 6.47 -3.57
C ASP A 112 12.07 6.25 -4.99
N PRO A 113 11.36 7.24 -5.56
CA PRO A 113 10.67 7.06 -6.84
C PRO A 113 11.61 6.97 -8.05
N GLN A 114 12.89 7.31 -7.89
CA GLN A 114 13.91 7.26 -8.94
C GLN A 114 14.82 6.04 -8.80
N SER A 115 14.52 5.16 -7.85
CA SER A 115 15.29 3.95 -7.69
C SER A 115 15.24 3.16 -8.98
N ASN A 116 16.40 2.73 -9.46
CA ASN A 116 16.42 1.73 -10.50
C ASN A 116 16.21 0.34 -9.92
N TYR A 117 16.28 0.14 -8.58
CA TYR A 117 15.75 -0.93 -7.70
C TYR A 117 15.98 -0.56 -6.23
#